data_AF-R7RQ10-F1
#
_entry.id   AF-R7RQ10-F1
#
_cell.length_a   1.000
_cell.length_b   1.000
_cell.length_c   1.000
_cell.angle_alpha   90.00
_cell.angle_beta   90.00
_cell.angle_gamma   90.00
#
_symmetry.space_group_name_H-M   'P 1'
#
loop_
_entity.id
_entity.type
_entity.pdbx_description
1 polymer ?
#
loop_
_entity_poly.entity_id
_entity_poly.type
_entity_poly.pdbx_seq_one_letter_code
_entity_poly.pdbx_strand_id
1 'polypeptide(L)'
;MGKKYFASANTSAGFVSYFDYVLKGRDKIYIIKGGPGCGKSSFMHKMGVELESKGFDIDYVYCSADMDSLDGIVINDLNIAIVDGTAPHVIVS
;
A
#
# COMPACT_ATOMS: atom_id res chain seq x y z
N MET A 1 -0.56 10.36 -13.75
CA MET A 1 -0.04 8.99 -13.91
C MET A 1 0.65 8.71 -12.60
N GLY A 2 0.02 7.90 -11.77
CA GLY A 2 0.48 7.72 -10.41
C GLY A 2 1.79 6.94 -10.35
N LYS A 3 2.43 7.01 -9.20
CA LYS A 3 3.76 6.47 -8.96
C LYS A 3 3.69 4.97 -8.64
N LYS A 4 4.78 4.26 -8.93
CA LYS A 4 4.98 2.86 -8.56
C LYS A 4 6.28 2.75 -7.79
N TYR A 5 6.22 2.34 -6.53
CA TYR A 5 7.41 2.34 -5.67
C TYR A 5 7.31 1.32 -4.54
N PHE A 6 8.42 1.09 -3.87
CA PHE A 6 8.50 0.32 -2.63
C PHE A 6 8.59 1.29 -1.44
N ALA A 7 7.80 1.03 -0.39
CA ALA A 7 7.87 1.80 0.86
C ALA A 7 8.62 1.06 1.96
N SER A 8 9.11 -0.14 1.69
CA SER A 8 9.89 -0.94 2.63
C SER A 8 11.06 -1.62 1.91
N ALA A 9 12.04 -2.11 2.68
CA ALA A 9 13.16 -2.89 2.16
C ALA A 9 13.78 -3.77 3.23
N ASN A 10 14.37 -4.90 2.81
CA ASN A 10 15.25 -5.72 3.64
C ASN A 10 16.70 -5.28 3.43
N THR A 11 17.38 -4.85 4.50
CA THR A 11 18.77 -4.38 4.47
C THR A 11 19.67 -5.30 5.31
N SER A 12 20.99 -5.10 5.24
CA SER A 12 21.93 -5.80 6.13
C SER A 12 21.72 -5.49 7.62
N ALA A 13 21.05 -4.38 7.94
CA ALA A 13 20.68 -3.99 9.31
C ALA A 13 19.27 -4.45 9.72
N GLY A 14 18.55 -5.18 8.85
CA GLY A 14 17.18 -5.63 9.08
C GLY A 14 16.15 -4.92 8.19
N PHE A 15 14.88 -5.10 8.54
CA PHE A 15 13.73 -4.54 7.82
C PHE A 15 13.59 -3.03 8.10
N VAL A 16 13.47 -2.25 7.03
CA VAL A 16 13.23 -0.80 7.09
C VAL A 16 11.89 -0.50 6.42
N SER A 17 11.06 0.30 7.08
CA SER A 17 9.75 0.72 6.59
C SER A 17 9.64 2.24 6.61
N TYR A 18 9.18 2.80 5.50
CA TYR A 18 8.84 4.21 5.30
C TYR A 18 7.33 4.40 5.08
N PHE A 19 6.50 3.42 5.47
CA PHE A 19 5.04 3.52 5.34
C PHE A 19 4.45 4.75 6.05
N ASP A 20 5.06 5.22 7.14
CA ASP A 20 4.65 6.46 7.80
C ASP A 20 4.64 7.66 6.86
N TYR A 21 5.57 7.72 5.89
CA TYR A 21 5.60 8.78 4.88
C TYR A 21 4.50 8.64 3.83
N VAL A 22 4.07 7.40 3.53
CA VAL A 22 2.94 7.13 2.64
C VAL A 22 1.63 7.58 3.30
N LEU A 23 1.51 7.33 4.60
CA LEU A 23 0.31 7.57 5.41
C LEU A 23 0.21 9.00 5.95
N LYS A 24 1.31 9.73 6.06
CA LYS A 24 1.34 11.08 6.62
C LYS A 24 0.48 12.05 5.79
N GLY A 25 -0.40 12.76 6.47
CA GLY A 25 -1.26 13.79 5.85
C GLY A 25 -2.45 13.24 5.07
N ARG A 26 -2.71 11.92 5.13
CA ARG A 26 -3.91 11.31 4.55
C ARG A 26 -5.13 11.59 5.42
N ASP A 27 -6.25 11.92 4.79
CA ASP A 27 -7.50 12.19 5.50
C ASP A 27 -8.16 10.90 6.00
N LYS A 28 -7.94 9.79 5.28
CA LYS A 28 -8.42 8.46 5.67
C LYS A 28 -7.40 7.38 5.33
N ILE A 29 -7.28 6.42 6.24
CA ILE A 29 -6.43 5.25 6.09
C ILE A 29 -7.30 4.00 6.31
N TYR A 30 -7.35 3.12 5.32
CA TYR A 30 -7.99 1.82 5.43
C TYR A 30 -6.92 0.74 5.56
N ILE A 31 -7.04 -0.10 6.58
CA ILE A 31 -6.10 -1.21 6.82
C ILE A 31 -6.81 -2.52 6.49
N ILE A 32 -6.29 -3.25 5.51
CA ILE A 32 -6.78 -4.58 5.12
C ILE A 32 -6.03 -5.63 5.93
N LYS A 33 -6.75 -6.32 6.82
CA LYS A 33 -6.20 -7.44 7.61
C LYS A 33 -6.62 -8.78 7.01
N GLY A 34 -5.70 -9.72 6.99
CA GLY A 34 -5.95 -11.09 6.54
C GLY A 34 -4.66 -11.90 6.50
N GLY A 35 -4.76 -13.22 6.52
CA GLY A 35 -3.59 -14.10 6.41
C GLY A 35 -2.86 -13.99 5.07
N PRO A 36 -1.65 -14.55 4.95
CA PRO A 36 -1.00 -14.77 3.67
C PRO A 36 -1.94 -15.52 2.70
N GLY A 37 -1.98 -15.12 1.43
CA GLY A 37 -2.82 -15.77 0.42
C GLY A 37 -4.32 -15.44 0.47
N CYS A 38 -4.81 -14.62 1.40
CA CYS A 38 -6.23 -14.21 1.45
C CYS A 38 -6.66 -13.20 0.36
N GLY A 39 -5.82 -12.95 -0.66
CA GLY A 39 -6.15 -12.11 -1.81
C GLY A 39 -6.09 -10.59 -1.57
N LYS A 40 -5.43 -10.12 -0.51
CA LYS A 40 -5.32 -8.68 -0.17
C LYS A 40 -4.68 -7.86 -1.28
N SER A 41 -3.51 -8.27 -1.76
CA SER A 41 -2.83 -7.64 -2.90
C SER A 41 -3.72 -7.62 -4.15
N SER A 42 -4.33 -8.76 -4.50
CA SER A 42 -5.24 -8.85 -5.65
C SER A 42 -6.44 -7.92 -5.53
N PHE A 43 -6.98 -7.75 -4.32
CA PHE A 43 -8.07 -6.80 -4.06
C PHE A 43 -7.61 -5.35 -4.29
N MET A 44 -6.46 -4.95 -3.72
CA MET A 44 -5.90 -3.62 -3.92
C MET A 44 -5.58 -3.34 -5.40
N HIS A 45 -5.02 -4.32 -6.12
CA HIS A 45 -4.74 -4.18 -7.55
C HIS A 45 -6.02 -3.97 -8.36
N LYS A 46 -7.08 -4.74 -8.09
CA LYS A 46 -8.38 -4.57 -8.76
C LYS A 46 -8.99 -3.21 -8.46
N MET A 47 -8.90 -2.75 -7.21
CA MET A 47 -9.36 -1.41 -6.83
C MET A 47 -8.60 -0.31 -7.56
N GLY A 48 -7.26 -0.41 -7.61
CA GLY A 48 -6.42 0.57 -8.31
C GLY A 48 -6.80 0.70 -9.78
N VAL A 49 -6.87 -0.43 -10.50
CA VAL A 49 -7.24 -0.46 -11.93
C VAL A 49 -8.64 0.12 -12.16
N GLU A 50 -9.60 -0.21 -11.30
CA GLU A 50 -10.98 0.31 -11.39
C GLU A 50 -11.07 1.81 -11.09
N LEU A 51 -10.18 2.36 -10.26
CA LEU A 51 -10.13 3.80 -9.98
C LEU A 51 -9.36 4.56 -11.07
N GLU A 52 -8.27 3.99 -11.58
CA GLU A 52 -7.56 4.55 -12.75
C GLU A 52 -8.49 4.63 -13.97
N SER A 53 -9.34 3.61 -14.20
CA SER A 53 -10.31 3.62 -15.29
C SER A 53 -11.38 4.73 -15.15
N LYS A 54 -11.57 5.23 -13.92
CA LYS A 54 -12.44 6.37 -13.60
C LYS A 54 -11.71 7.71 -13.58
N GLY A 55 -10.41 7.73 -13.88
CA GLY A 55 -9.60 8.94 -13.99
C GLY A 55 -8.94 9.41 -12.69
N PHE A 56 -8.92 8.59 -11.63
CA PHE A 56 -8.20 8.90 -10.40
C PHE A 56 -6.68 8.69 -10.56
N ASP A 57 -5.89 9.51 -9.89
CA ASP A 57 -4.43 9.36 -9.78
C ASP A 57 -4.08 8.42 -8.62
N ILE A 58 -3.59 7.23 -8.97
CA ILE A 58 -3.32 6.13 -8.03
C ILE A 58 -1.83 5.83 -7.92
N ASP A 59 -1.25 5.98 -6.73
CA ASP A 59 0.06 5.41 -6.46
C ASP A 59 -0.06 3.95 -6.01
N TYR A 60 0.85 3.10 -6.49
CA TYR A 60 0.97 1.70 -6.11
C TYR A 60 2.22 1.48 -5.26
N VAL A 61 2.03 0.91 -4.07
CA VAL A 61 3.09 0.56 -3.14
C VAL A 61 3.32 -0.95 -3.19
N TYR A 62 4.42 -1.35 -3.81
CA TYR A 62 4.79 -2.74 -3.99
C TYR A 62 5.48 -3.32 -2.75
N CYS A 63 5.29 -4.62 -2.56
CA CYS A 63 5.91 -5.38 -1.49
C CYS A 63 7.39 -5.61 -1.80
N SER A 64 8.26 -5.33 -0.83
CA SER A 64 9.71 -5.51 -1.01
C SER A 64 10.15 -6.99 -0.99
N ALA A 65 9.27 -7.90 -0.56
CA ALA A 65 9.51 -9.33 -0.56
C ALA A 65 8.93 -10.05 -1.80
N ASP A 66 7.97 -9.43 -2.48
CA ASP A 66 7.29 -9.99 -3.66
C ASP A 66 6.89 -8.87 -4.63
N MET A 67 7.58 -8.82 -5.78
CA MET A 67 7.43 -7.75 -6.77
C MET A 67 6.06 -7.71 -7.43
N ASP A 68 5.31 -8.81 -7.42
CA ASP A 68 3.96 -8.87 -7.98
C ASP A 68 2.88 -8.59 -6.91
N SER A 69 3.28 -8.39 -5.66
CA SER A 69 2.38 -8.09 -4.55
C SER A 69 2.37 -6.60 -4.19
N LEU A 70 1.19 -6.09 -3.81
CA LEU A 70 1.01 -4.75 -3.27
C LEU A 70 0.92 -4.80 -1.74
N ASP A 71 1.64 -3.90 -1.09
CA ASP A 71 1.47 -3.56 0.33
C ASP A 71 0.51 -2.37 0.51
N GLY A 72 0.19 -1.64 -0.56
CA GLY A 72 -0.79 -0.55 -0.51
C GLY A 72 -1.08 0.14 -1.83
N ILE A 73 -2.15 0.94 -1.82
CA ILE A 73 -2.46 1.93 -2.86
C ILE A 73 -2.81 3.27 -2.21
N VAL A 74 -2.51 4.36 -2.92
CA VAL A 74 -2.87 5.72 -2.52
C VAL A 74 -3.75 6.33 -3.60
N ILE A 75 -4.90 6.86 -3.19
CA ILE A 75 -5.82 7.58 -4.07
C ILE A 75 -5.57 9.08 -3.84
N ASN A 76 -4.73 9.68 -4.67
CA ASN A 76 -4.21 11.04 -4.42
C ASN A 76 -5.33 12.09 -4.40
N ASP A 77 -6.29 12.01 -5.33
CA ASP A 77 -7.39 12.99 -5.45
C ASP A 77 -8.35 12.95 -4.26
N LEU A 78 -8.44 11.81 -3.57
CA LEU A 78 -9.30 11.64 -2.39
C LEU A 78 -8.53 11.79 -1.07
N ASN A 79 -7.20 11.91 -1.16
CA ASN A 79 -6.31 11.89 -0.02
C ASN A 79 -6.49 10.66 0.90
N ILE A 80 -6.68 9.48 0.28
CA ILE A 80 -6.92 8.20 0.96
C ILE A 80 -5.76 7.24 0.73
N ALA A 81 -5.35 6.50 1.76
CA ALA A 81 -4.47 5.34 1.63
C ALA A 81 -5.20 4.04 2.01
N ILE A 82 -4.92 2.97 1.28
CA ILE A 82 -5.37 1.61 1.59
C ILE A 82 -4.12 0.75 1.68
N VAL A 83 -3.89 0.08 2.82
CA VAL A 83 -2.64 -0.62 3.10
C VAL A 83 -2.87 -2.01 3.72
N ASP A 84 -1.93 -2.92 3.48
CA ASP A 84 -1.87 -4.21 4.13
C ASP A 84 -1.48 -4.05 5.62
N GLY A 85 -2.30 -4.60 6.52
CA GLY A 85 -2.07 -4.62 7.96
C GLY A 85 -1.39 -5.88 8.50
N THR A 86 -0.78 -6.71 7.65
CA THR A 86 -0.04 -7.90 8.06
C THR A 86 1.23 -7.48 8.84
N ALA A 87 1.52 -8.16 9.95
CA ALA A 87 2.72 -7.90 10.75
C ALA A 87 4.00 -7.96 9.86
N PRO A 88 5.01 -7.10 10.09
CA PRO A 88 5.29 -6.35 11.31
C PRO A 88 4.82 -4.89 11.27
N HIS A 89 3.85 -4.54 10.42
CA HIS A 89 3.29 -3.18 10.38
C HIS A 89 2.43 -2.91 11.63
N VAL A 90 3.08 -2.62 12.75
CA VAL A 90 2.43 -2.11 13.96
C VAL A 90 2.06 -0.65 13.69
N ILE A 91 0.86 -0.44 13.14
CA ILE A 91 0.27 0.90 13.04
C ILE A 91 -0.35 1.20 14.41
N VAL A 92 0.33 2.04 15.19
CA VAL A 92 -0.27 2.67 16.38
C VAL A 92 -1.02 3.91 15.93
N SER A 93 -2.34 3.92 16.13
CA SER A 93 -3.20 5.09 16.00
C SER A 93 -2.97 6.08 17.15
#